data_AF-A0AA91VDR4-F1
#
_entry.id   AF-A0AA91VDR4-F1
#
_cell.length_a   1.000
_cell.length_b   1.000
_cell.length_c   1.000
_cell.angle_alpha   90.00
_cell.angle_beta   90.00
_cell.angle_gamma   90.00
#
_symmetry.space_group_name_H-M   'P 1'
#
loop_
_entity.id
_entity.type
_entity.pdbx_description
1 polymer ?
#
loop_
_entity_poly.entity_id
_entity_poly.type
_entity_poly.pdbx_seq_one_letter_code
_entity_poly.pdbx_strand_id
1 'polypeptide(L)'
;MGNNCEFKSRNITKNKGEELLFWCTKCRRWKVKEEFYKINYMCKVCRNKKIAEKRKAEKEKNLAEFLLRESCKLAIQRSRSKKKKGYENVKCEWDSWRDMYEDLKNKKLFKDDWKHQTEIYKEWGEDQVDRPTIDRIDPQGDYSLENIQCLSYQENVLKDKNTVTNVFYYDEEGRLTYQPYKTVKQAVSDLGVNYERFRRNRDAKVPVFLEGKPLFIQSSNS
;
A
#
# COMPACT_ATOMS: atom_id res chain seq x y z
N MET A 1 36.50 37.00 -12.91
CA MET A 1 36.11 35.79 -12.15
C MET A 1 36.20 34.60 -13.10
N GLY A 2 37.32 33.87 -13.06
CA GLY A 2 37.66 32.86 -14.06
C GLY A 2 36.87 31.57 -13.90
N ASN A 3 36.22 31.14 -14.97
CA ASN A 3 35.61 29.82 -15.12
C ASN A 3 36.70 28.75 -15.22
N ASN A 4 37.22 28.29 -14.08
CA ASN A 4 38.02 27.06 -14.01
C ASN A 4 37.10 25.84 -14.08
N CYS A 5 36.57 25.55 -15.27
CA CYS A 5 36.04 24.25 -15.62
C CYS A 5 37.14 23.45 -16.32
N GLU A 6 38.22 23.15 -15.60
CA GLU A 6 39.23 22.20 -16.07
C GLU A 6 38.64 20.79 -16.08
N PHE A 7 38.23 20.39 -17.27
CA PHE A 7 37.66 19.10 -17.58
C PHE A 7 38.78 18.06 -17.80
N LYS A 8 39.60 17.74 -16.79
CA LYS A 8 40.66 16.69 -16.85
C LYS A 8 40.87 16.17 -15.42
N SER A 9 40.71 14.92 -15.03
CA SER A 9 40.85 13.63 -15.70
C SER A 9 39.87 12.60 -15.09
N ARG A 10 39.58 11.56 -15.87
CA ARG A 10 38.56 10.54 -15.59
C ARG A 10 38.93 9.72 -14.36
N ASN A 11 38.14 9.92 -13.30
CA ASN A 11 37.84 9.02 -12.19
C ASN A 11 39.04 8.36 -11.51
N ILE A 12 39.21 8.74 -10.24
CA ILE A 12 40.14 8.23 -9.23
C ILE A 12 41.40 9.10 -9.09
N THR A 13 41.33 10.06 -8.17
CA THR A 13 42.53 10.49 -7.43
C THR A 13 42.82 9.42 -6.38
N LYS A 14 43.85 8.60 -6.60
CA LYS A 14 44.48 7.82 -5.53
C LYS A 14 45.51 8.73 -4.86
N ASN A 15 45.12 9.43 -3.81
CA ASN A 15 46.12 9.92 -2.87
C ASN A 15 46.49 8.75 -1.97
N LYS A 16 47.80 8.50 -1.80
CA LYS A 16 48.33 7.41 -0.95
C LYS A 16 47.80 7.60 0.48
N GLY A 17 46.76 6.86 0.84
CA GLY A 17 46.13 6.89 2.18
C GLY A 17 44.73 7.53 2.25
N GLU A 18 44.19 8.09 1.17
CA GLU A 18 42.90 8.80 1.18
C GLU A 18 41.79 8.01 0.45
N GLU A 19 40.56 8.14 0.95
CA GLU A 19 39.37 7.48 0.42
C GLU A 19 39.17 7.71 -1.09
N LEU A 20 38.69 6.69 -1.80
CA LEU A 20 38.40 6.81 -3.24
C LEU A 20 37.27 7.82 -3.48
N LEU A 21 37.59 8.96 -4.09
CA LEU A 21 36.63 10.01 -4.44
C LEU A 21 36.15 9.90 -5.90
N PHE A 22 34.86 10.17 -6.09
CA PHE A 22 34.13 10.14 -7.36
C PHE A 22 33.41 11.46 -7.59
N TRP A 23 33.45 11.99 -8.81
CA TRP A 23 32.79 13.25 -9.16
C TRP A 23 31.33 13.01 -9.58
N CYS A 24 30.38 13.63 -8.89
CA CYS A 24 28.98 13.58 -9.27
C CYS A 24 28.65 14.62 -10.36
N THR A 25 28.22 14.15 -11.51
CA THR A 25 27.87 15.01 -12.67
C THR A 25 26.65 15.91 -12.41
N LYS A 26 25.73 15.51 -11.53
CA LYS A 26 24.48 16.25 -11.28
C LYS A 26 24.65 17.37 -10.26
N CYS A 27 25.32 17.13 -9.13
CA CYS A 27 25.55 18.16 -8.10
C CYS A 27 26.93 18.82 -8.19
N ARG A 28 27.82 18.34 -9.07
CA ARG A 28 29.19 18.86 -9.27
C ARG A 28 29.99 18.89 -7.96
N ARG A 29 30.00 17.75 -7.25
CA ARG A 29 30.73 17.56 -5.99
C ARG A 29 31.45 16.21 -5.98
N TRP A 30 32.62 16.17 -5.34
CA TRP A 30 33.32 14.93 -5.03
C TRP A 30 32.60 14.16 -3.92
N LYS A 31 32.61 12.83 -4.03
CA LYS A 31 31.86 11.91 -3.20
C LYS A 31 32.67 10.66 -2.92
N VAL A 32 32.63 10.18 -1.68
CA VAL A 32 33.25 8.89 -1.33
C VAL A 32 32.52 7.75 -2.03
N LYS A 33 33.21 6.62 -2.20
CA LYS A 33 32.70 5.43 -2.93
C LYS A 33 31.33 4.97 -2.42
N GLU A 34 31.12 5.04 -1.11
CA GLU A 34 29.92 4.60 -0.40
C GLU A 34 28.72 5.49 -0.74
N GLU A 35 28.95 6.74 -1.16
CA GLU A 35 27.92 7.69 -1.56
C GLU A 35 27.67 7.70 -3.08
N PHE A 36 28.36 6.85 -3.84
CA PHE A 36 28.40 6.93 -5.29
C PHE A 36 27.89 5.67 -5.98
N TYR A 37 27.04 5.83 -7.00
CA TYR A 37 26.74 4.75 -7.93
C TYR A 37 27.69 4.87 -9.13
N LYS A 38 28.47 3.81 -9.39
CA LYS A 38 29.34 3.76 -10.59
C LYS A 38 28.55 3.91 -11.89
N ILE A 39 27.30 3.46 -11.90
CA ILE A 39 26.41 3.54 -13.06
C ILE A 39 25.88 4.98 -13.17
N ASN A 40 26.18 5.65 -14.31
CA ASN A 40 25.75 7.01 -14.67
C ASN A 40 26.44 8.18 -13.94
N TYR A 41 27.59 7.96 -13.27
CA TYR A 41 28.38 9.02 -12.62
C TYR A 41 27.56 9.96 -11.73
N MET A 42 26.70 9.37 -10.89
CA MET A 42 25.76 10.11 -10.06
C MET A 42 25.81 9.60 -8.61
N CYS A 43 25.83 10.53 -7.66
CA CYS A 43 25.77 10.18 -6.25
C CYS A 43 24.39 9.63 -5.86
N LYS A 44 24.34 8.88 -4.76
CA LYS A 44 23.11 8.28 -4.22
C LYS A 44 22.01 9.31 -4.03
N VAL A 45 22.33 10.48 -3.48
CA VAL A 45 21.39 11.58 -3.23
C VAL A 45 20.76 12.09 -4.52
N CYS A 46 21.57 12.46 -5.52
CA CYS A 46 21.06 12.95 -6.80
C CYS A 46 20.23 11.91 -7.55
N ARG A 47 20.65 10.64 -7.49
CA ARG A 47 19.89 9.54 -8.11
C ARG A 47 18.54 9.37 -7.43
N ASN A 48 18.52 9.36 -6.10
CA ASN A 48 17.27 9.23 -5.33
C ASN A 48 16.33 10.39 -5.59
N LYS A 49 16.84 11.64 -5.66
CA LYS A 49 16.05 12.81 -6.05
C LYS A 49 15.44 12.66 -7.44
N LYS A 50 16.25 12.27 -8.44
CA LYS A 50 15.77 12.03 -9.81
C LYS A 50 14.69 10.94 -9.87
N ILE A 51 14.86 9.84 -9.11
CA ILE A 51 13.88 8.77 -9.02
C ILE A 51 12.59 9.27 -8.35
N ALA A 52 12.69 10.03 -7.26
CA ALA A 52 11.55 10.61 -6.56
C ALA A 52 10.76 11.58 -7.46
N GLU A 53 11.44 12.46 -8.17
CA GLU A 53 10.83 13.38 -9.15
C GLU A 53 10.10 12.60 -10.26
N LYS A 54 10.75 11.56 -10.82
CA LYS A 54 10.12 10.70 -11.82
C LYS A 54 8.87 10.01 -11.27
N ARG A 55 8.94 9.46 -10.06
CA ARG A 55 7.79 8.80 -9.40
C ARG A 55 6.66 9.79 -9.13
N LYS A 56 6.99 11.02 -8.71
CA LYS A 56 6.01 12.09 -8.51
C LYS A 56 5.30 12.44 -9.83
N ALA A 57 6.05 12.65 -10.90
CA ALA A 57 5.49 12.92 -12.22
C ALA A 57 4.63 11.76 -12.76
N GLU A 58 5.05 10.51 -12.57
CA GLU A 58 4.22 9.34 -12.94
C GLU A 58 2.91 9.29 -12.13
N LYS A 59 2.97 9.59 -10.84
CA LYS A 59 1.81 9.65 -9.95
C LYS A 59 0.83 10.76 -10.35
N GLU A 60 1.35 11.96 -10.65
CA GLU A 60 0.54 13.12 -11.10
C GLU A 60 -0.12 12.86 -12.46
N LYS A 61 0.52 12.10 -13.34
CA LYS A 61 -0.03 11.76 -14.66
C LYS A 61 -1.25 10.83 -14.56
N ASN A 62 -1.14 9.75 -13.78
CA ASN A 62 -2.24 8.80 -13.59
C ASN A 62 -2.03 8.04 -12.27
N LEU A 63 -2.72 8.49 -11.22
CA LEU A 63 -2.59 7.92 -9.88
C LEU A 63 -3.00 6.44 -9.85
N ALA A 64 -4.10 6.07 -10.50
CA ALA A 64 -4.62 4.71 -10.51
C ALA A 64 -3.64 3.71 -11.14
N GLU A 65 -3.07 4.06 -12.30
CA GLU A 65 -2.06 3.22 -12.96
C GLU A 65 -0.75 3.15 -12.18
N PHE A 66 -0.32 4.27 -11.59
CA PHE A 66 0.87 4.31 -10.74
C PHE A 66 0.71 3.37 -9.53
N LEU A 67 -0.43 3.46 -8.84
CA LEU A 67 -0.73 2.61 -7.68
C LEU A 67 -0.83 1.13 -8.08
N LEU A 68 -1.48 0.81 -9.20
CA LEU A 68 -1.61 -0.56 -9.67
C LEU A 68 -0.24 -1.18 -9.96
N ARG A 69 0.64 -0.47 -10.69
CA ARG A 69 2.01 -0.92 -10.96
C ARG A 69 2.80 -1.22 -9.69
N GLU A 70 2.74 -0.32 -8.70
CA GLU A 70 3.45 -0.53 -7.43
C GLU A 70 2.87 -1.71 -6.65
N SER A 71 1.54 -1.89 -6.66
CA SER A 71 0.88 -3.02 -6.02
C SER A 71 1.22 -4.36 -6.68
N CYS A 72 1.28 -4.44 -8.01
CA CYS A 72 1.72 -5.65 -8.72
C CYS A 72 3.16 -6.03 -8.37
N LYS A 73 4.09 -5.04 -8.31
CA LYS A 73 5.48 -5.30 -7.87
C LYS A 73 5.54 -5.90 -6.47
N LEU A 74 4.76 -5.34 -5.55
CA LEU A 74 4.71 -5.83 -4.17
C LEU A 74 4.08 -7.22 -4.08
N ALA A 75 3.02 -7.50 -4.84
CA ALA A 75 2.39 -8.82 -4.88
C ALA A 75 3.39 -9.90 -5.34
N ILE A 76 4.08 -9.68 -6.47
CA ILE A 76 5.13 -10.56 -6.98
C ILE A 76 6.28 -10.72 -5.98
N GLN A 77 6.71 -9.64 -5.33
CA GLN A 77 7.76 -9.70 -4.32
C GLN A 77 7.31 -10.54 -3.12
N ARG A 78 6.05 -10.43 -2.68
CA ARG A 78 5.50 -11.20 -1.56
C ARG A 78 5.42 -12.68 -1.88
N SER A 79 4.82 -13.06 -3.02
CA SER A 79 4.65 -14.46 -3.43
C SER A 79 5.97 -15.19 -3.64
N ARG A 80 7.03 -14.48 -4.04
CA ARG A 80 8.38 -15.06 -4.24
C ARG A 80 9.26 -15.04 -3.00
N SER A 81 8.85 -14.31 -1.96
CA SER A 81 9.64 -14.16 -0.75
C SER A 81 9.35 -15.30 0.23
N LYS A 82 10.28 -16.27 0.28
CA LYS A 82 10.27 -17.36 1.29
C LYS A 82 10.34 -16.88 2.75
N LYS A 83 10.67 -15.60 2.99
CA LYS A 83 10.85 -15.02 4.33
C LYS A 83 9.57 -14.41 4.92
N LYS A 84 8.48 -14.30 4.16
CA LYS A 84 7.26 -13.63 4.63
C LYS A 84 6.26 -14.65 5.15
N LYS A 85 6.01 -14.60 6.46
CA LYS A 85 4.97 -15.38 7.13
C LYS A 85 3.60 -15.15 6.49
N GLY A 86 2.90 -16.23 6.18
CA GLY A 86 1.58 -16.25 5.53
C GLY A 86 1.63 -16.27 3.99
N TYR A 87 2.83 -16.25 3.39
CA TYR A 87 3.01 -16.24 1.93
C TYR A 87 3.94 -17.36 1.45
N GLU A 88 4.40 -18.25 2.33
CA GLU A 88 5.41 -19.26 2.01
C GLU A 88 4.99 -20.23 0.90
N ASN A 89 3.69 -20.49 0.78
CA ASN A 89 3.12 -21.43 -0.18
C ASN A 89 2.24 -20.74 -1.23
N VAL A 90 2.18 -19.42 -1.24
CA VAL A 90 1.31 -18.66 -2.14
C VAL A 90 2.01 -18.52 -3.49
N LYS A 91 1.48 -19.20 -4.51
CA LYS A 91 1.96 -19.06 -5.88
C LYS A 91 1.39 -17.81 -6.51
N CYS A 92 2.02 -17.42 -7.62
CA CYS A 92 1.58 -16.31 -8.43
C CYS A 92 1.62 -16.77 -9.88
N GLU A 93 0.48 -16.65 -10.56
CA GLU A 93 0.29 -17.05 -11.95
C GLU A 93 1.24 -16.29 -12.90
N TRP A 94 1.62 -15.07 -12.53
CA TRP A 94 2.44 -14.21 -13.36
C TRP A 94 3.94 -14.36 -13.11
N ASP A 95 4.70 -14.43 -14.21
CA ASP A 95 6.16 -14.44 -14.22
C ASP A 95 6.77 -13.06 -13.96
N SER A 96 6.03 -11.99 -14.21
CA SER A 96 6.47 -10.64 -13.93
C SER A 96 5.34 -9.74 -13.44
N TRP A 97 5.70 -8.66 -12.75
CA TRP A 97 4.73 -7.63 -12.36
C TRP A 97 4.10 -6.92 -13.56
N ARG A 98 4.75 -6.98 -14.75
CA ARG A 98 4.24 -6.38 -15.98
C ARG A 98 3.07 -7.18 -16.52
N ASP A 99 3.20 -8.50 -16.55
CA ASP A 99 2.14 -9.40 -17.03
C ASP A 99 0.90 -9.26 -16.12
N MET A 100 1.12 -9.28 -14.79
CA MET A 100 0.06 -9.02 -13.81
C MET A 100 -0.62 -7.66 -14.01
N TYR A 101 0.16 -6.61 -14.30
CA TYR A 101 -0.39 -5.28 -14.57
C TYR A 101 -1.23 -5.25 -15.85
N GLU A 102 -0.77 -5.89 -16.93
CA GLU A 102 -1.46 -5.93 -18.22
C GLU A 102 -2.79 -6.70 -18.13
N ASP A 103 -2.83 -7.80 -17.37
CA ASP A 103 -4.08 -8.55 -17.19
C ASP A 103 -5.08 -7.78 -16.31
N LEU A 104 -4.62 -7.25 -15.16
CA LEU A 104 -5.50 -6.57 -14.21
C LEU A 104 -6.07 -5.26 -14.75
N LYS A 105 -5.32 -4.50 -15.55
CA LYS A 105 -5.84 -3.26 -16.16
C LYS A 105 -6.92 -3.51 -17.23
N ASN A 106 -6.99 -4.75 -17.73
CA ASN A 106 -7.93 -5.18 -18.76
C ASN A 106 -9.11 -5.97 -18.18
N LYS A 107 -8.99 -6.52 -16.97
CA LYS A 107 -10.11 -7.14 -16.24
C LYS A 107 -11.12 -6.08 -15.79
N LYS A 108 -12.23 -5.97 -16.51
CA LYS A 108 -13.23 -4.88 -16.38
C LYS A 108 -13.67 -4.60 -14.93
N LEU A 109 -14.20 -5.61 -14.24
CA LEU A 109 -14.71 -5.44 -12.86
C LEU A 109 -13.61 -4.95 -11.91
N PHE A 110 -12.45 -5.63 -11.92
CA PHE A 110 -11.30 -5.23 -11.10
C PHE A 110 -10.84 -3.80 -11.40
N LYS A 111 -10.78 -3.43 -12.68
CA LYS A 111 -10.37 -2.09 -13.13
C LYS A 111 -11.32 -1.01 -12.61
N ASP A 112 -12.62 -1.26 -12.66
CA ASP A 112 -13.63 -0.31 -12.21
C ASP A 112 -13.57 -0.13 -10.70
N ASP A 113 -13.47 -1.22 -9.92
CA ASP A 113 -13.28 -1.19 -8.47
C ASP A 113 -11.97 -0.47 -8.09
N TRP A 114 -10.88 -0.75 -8.81
CA TRP A 114 -9.57 -0.12 -8.57
C TRP A 114 -9.61 1.39 -8.78
N LYS A 115 -10.27 1.84 -9.86
CA LYS A 115 -10.45 3.26 -10.14
C LYS A 115 -11.29 3.91 -9.06
N HIS A 116 -12.42 3.30 -8.71
CA HIS A 116 -13.30 3.83 -7.67
C HIS A 116 -12.57 4.00 -6.33
N GLN A 117 -11.85 2.98 -5.87
CA GLN A 117 -11.07 3.05 -4.63
C GLN A 117 -9.92 4.07 -4.73
N THR A 118 -9.33 4.25 -5.91
CA THR A 118 -8.30 5.27 -6.13
C THR A 118 -8.87 6.68 -5.98
N GLU A 119 -10.08 6.95 -6.48
CA GLU A 119 -10.73 8.24 -6.30
C GLU A 119 -11.06 8.49 -4.83
N ILE A 120 -11.57 7.50 -4.10
CA ILE A 120 -11.76 7.58 -2.63
C ILE A 120 -10.45 7.95 -1.93
N TYR A 121 -9.37 7.22 -2.22
CA TYR A 121 -8.04 7.48 -1.67
C TYR A 121 -7.58 8.91 -1.93
N LYS A 122 -7.81 9.43 -3.15
CA LYS A 122 -7.43 10.78 -3.55
C LYS A 122 -8.28 11.85 -2.86
N GLU A 123 -9.61 11.67 -2.84
CA GLU A 123 -10.56 12.59 -2.23
C GLU A 123 -10.30 12.75 -0.73
N TRP A 124 -9.88 11.69 -0.05
CA TRP A 124 -9.66 11.70 1.40
C TRP A 124 -8.21 11.97 1.79
N GLY A 125 -7.45 12.64 0.92
CA GLY A 125 -6.12 13.16 1.26
C GLY A 125 -5.01 12.11 1.24
N GLU A 126 -5.20 11.03 0.49
CA GLU A 126 -4.21 9.97 0.28
C GLU A 126 -3.82 9.22 1.57
N ASP A 127 -4.77 9.05 2.50
CA ASP A 127 -4.57 8.27 3.72
C ASP A 127 -4.31 6.79 3.38
N GLN A 128 -3.28 6.23 4.03
CA GLN A 128 -2.86 4.85 3.84
C GLN A 128 -3.98 3.84 4.09
N VAL A 129 -4.96 4.15 4.96
CA VAL A 129 -6.10 3.26 5.24
C VAL A 129 -7.01 3.04 4.02
N ASP A 130 -7.12 4.04 3.16
CA ASP A 130 -7.98 4.02 1.96
C ASP A 130 -7.23 3.64 0.69
N ARG A 131 -5.91 3.43 0.80
CA ARG A 131 -5.08 3.07 -0.36
C ARG A 131 -5.59 1.77 -1.00
N PRO A 132 -5.82 1.73 -2.33
CA PRO A 132 -6.20 0.49 -3.01
C PRO A 132 -5.07 -0.55 -2.94
N THR A 133 -5.46 -1.80 -2.72
CA THR A 133 -4.58 -2.96 -2.60
C THR A 133 -5.07 -4.13 -3.43
N ILE A 134 -4.12 -4.94 -3.91
CA ILE A 134 -4.41 -6.22 -4.56
C ILE A 134 -4.50 -7.27 -3.47
N ASP A 135 -5.70 -7.83 -3.30
CA ASP A 135 -5.98 -8.89 -2.35
C ASP A 135 -6.46 -10.17 -3.07
N ARG A 136 -6.31 -11.31 -2.41
CA ARG A 136 -6.79 -12.61 -2.92
C ARG A 136 -8.21 -12.85 -2.45
N ILE A 137 -9.17 -13.18 -3.33
CA ILE A 137 -10.57 -13.43 -2.92
C ILE A 137 -10.64 -14.53 -1.86
N ASP A 138 -10.08 -15.70 -2.15
CA ASP A 138 -9.77 -16.75 -1.20
C ASP A 138 -8.37 -16.53 -0.59
N PRO A 139 -8.27 -16.25 0.73
CA PRO A 139 -6.99 -16.09 1.43
C PRO A 139 -6.10 -17.34 1.43
N GLN A 140 -6.67 -18.53 1.20
CA GLN A 140 -5.91 -19.78 1.09
C GLN A 140 -5.48 -20.08 -0.35
N GLY A 141 -6.05 -19.38 -1.33
CA GLY A 141 -5.72 -19.55 -2.75
C GLY A 141 -4.47 -18.79 -3.19
N ASP A 142 -4.13 -18.91 -4.48
CA ASP A 142 -2.97 -18.27 -5.08
C ASP A 142 -3.29 -16.86 -5.63
N TYR A 143 -2.27 -16.09 -5.98
CA TYR A 143 -2.47 -14.91 -6.83
C TYR A 143 -2.70 -15.38 -8.28
N SER A 144 -3.97 -15.54 -8.66
CA SER A 144 -4.41 -15.85 -10.03
C SER A 144 -5.42 -14.81 -10.51
N LEU A 145 -5.65 -14.76 -11.82
CA LEU A 145 -6.59 -13.78 -12.39
C LEU A 145 -7.99 -13.90 -11.78
N GLU A 146 -8.44 -15.13 -11.51
CA GLU A 146 -9.75 -15.43 -10.95
C GLU A 146 -9.84 -15.29 -9.43
N ASN A 147 -8.70 -15.25 -8.74
CA ASN A 147 -8.65 -15.14 -7.29
C ASN A 147 -8.18 -13.76 -6.82
N ILE A 148 -8.34 -12.69 -7.60
CA ILE A 148 -7.92 -11.33 -7.21
C ILE A 148 -9.09 -10.37 -7.14
N GLN A 149 -9.05 -9.50 -6.14
CA GLN A 149 -9.97 -8.38 -5.94
C GLN A 149 -9.23 -7.11 -5.52
N CYS A 150 -9.90 -5.97 -5.68
CA CYS A 150 -9.46 -4.69 -5.12
C CYS A 150 -10.11 -4.48 -3.76
N LEU A 151 -9.31 -4.14 -2.75
CA LEU A 151 -9.78 -3.68 -1.44
C LEU A 151 -8.94 -2.47 -0.99
N SER A 152 -9.50 -1.60 -0.16
CA SER A 152 -8.68 -0.66 0.62
C SER A 152 -7.72 -1.42 1.55
N TYR A 153 -6.62 -0.77 1.93
CA TYR A 153 -5.65 -1.34 2.87
C TYR A 153 -6.32 -1.75 4.18
N GLN A 154 -7.22 -0.93 4.71
CA GLN A 154 -7.96 -1.23 5.93
C GLN A 154 -8.83 -2.47 5.74
N GLU A 155 -9.64 -2.56 4.68
CA GLU A 155 -10.48 -3.74 4.41
C GLU A 155 -9.66 -5.01 4.30
N ASN A 156 -8.50 -4.96 3.65
CA ASN A 156 -7.60 -6.10 3.55
C ASN A 156 -7.11 -6.54 4.96
N VAL A 157 -6.66 -5.58 5.78
CA VAL A 157 -6.27 -5.87 7.18
C VAL A 157 -7.44 -6.46 7.99
N LEU A 158 -8.65 -5.98 7.77
CA LEU A 158 -9.85 -6.48 8.45
C LEU A 158 -10.29 -7.84 7.94
N LYS A 159 -10.00 -8.16 6.69
CA LYS A 159 -10.26 -9.48 6.12
C LYS A 159 -9.31 -10.52 6.70
N ASP A 160 -8.03 -10.19 6.82
CA ASP A 160 -7.03 -11.08 7.42
C ASP A 160 -7.28 -11.32 8.92
N LYS A 161 -7.83 -10.32 9.60
CA LYS A 161 -8.23 -10.45 11.00
C LYS A 161 -9.71 -10.85 11.08
N ASN A 162 -9.99 -12.15 11.22
CA ASN A 162 -11.24 -12.66 11.81
C ASN A 162 -11.37 -12.18 13.26
N THR A 163 -11.50 -10.86 13.43
CA THR A 163 -11.54 -10.21 14.71
C THR A 163 -12.97 -10.26 15.17
N VAL A 164 -13.17 -10.87 16.34
CA VAL A 164 -14.44 -10.80 17.03
C VAL A 164 -14.80 -9.32 17.19
N THR A 165 -16.03 -9.00 16.80
CA THR A 165 -16.60 -7.66 16.84
C THR A 165 -17.68 -7.67 17.90
N ASN A 166 -17.49 -6.89 18.95
CA ASN A 166 -18.47 -6.71 20.00
C ASN A 166 -19.36 -5.51 19.66
N VAL A 167 -20.67 -5.73 19.63
CA VAL A 167 -21.66 -4.66 19.46
C VAL A 167 -22.34 -4.44 20.79
N PHE A 168 -22.16 -3.25 21.37
CA PHE A 168 -22.77 -2.84 22.64
C PHE A 168 -24.03 -2.03 22.38
N TYR A 169 -25.06 -2.27 23.17
CA TYR A 169 -26.35 -1.59 23.09
C TYR A 169 -27.03 -1.55 24.46
N TYR A 170 -28.01 -0.67 24.61
CA TYR A 170 -28.86 -0.64 25.80
C TYR A 170 -30.07 -1.55 25.61
N ASP A 171 -30.34 -2.42 26.58
CA ASP A 171 -31.55 -3.26 26.62
C ASP A 171 -32.80 -2.44 27.01
N GLU A 172 -33.95 -3.10 27.10
CA GLU A 172 -35.23 -2.45 27.43
C GLU A 172 -35.24 -1.87 28.85
N GLU A 173 -34.43 -2.42 29.75
CA GLU A 173 -34.22 -1.92 31.11
C GLU A 173 -33.12 -0.86 31.20
N GLY A 174 -32.55 -0.42 30.08
CA GLY A 174 -31.51 0.61 30.03
C GLY A 174 -30.13 0.15 30.50
N ARG A 175 -29.87 -1.16 30.58
CA ARG A 175 -28.56 -1.72 30.93
C ARG A 175 -27.72 -1.87 29.68
N LEU A 176 -26.43 -1.57 29.80
CA LEU A 176 -25.48 -1.77 28.72
C LEU A 176 -25.14 -3.26 28.60
N THR A 177 -25.50 -3.86 27.47
CA THR A 177 -25.22 -5.25 27.11
C THR A 177 -24.37 -5.30 25.83
N TYR A 178 -23.90 -6.48 25.44
CA TYR A 178 -23.16 -6.67 24.19
C TYR A 178 -23.44 -8.02 23.54
N GLN A 179 -23.30 -8.03 22.21
CA GLN A 179 -23.35 -9.24 21.40
C GLN A 179 -22.03 -9.41 20.62
N PRO A 180 -21.31 -10.52 20.81
CA PRO A 180 -20.11 -10.82 20.04
C PRO A 180 -20.48 -11.42 18.68
N TYR A 181 -19.84 -10.91 17.63
CA TYR A 181 -19.91 -11.44 16.27
C TYR A 181 -18.54 -11.94 15.86
N LYS A 182 -18.47 -13.03 15.08
CA LYS A 182 -17.18 -13.58 14.64
C LYS A 182 -16.41 -12.60 13.74
N THR A 183 -17.14 -11.78 12.99
CA THR A 183 -16.58 -10.77 12.09
C THR A 183 -17.49 -9.54 12.01
N VAL A 184 -16.92 -8.41 11.60
CA VAL A 184 -17.71 -7.18 11.34
C VAL A 184 -18.75 -7.39 10.23
N LYS A 185 -18.44 -8.24 9.24
CA LYS A 185 -19.37 -8.56 8.13
C LYS A 185 -20.59 -9.30 8.65
N GLN A 186 -20.40 -10.24 9.57
CA GLN A 186 -21.49 -10.94 10.23
C GLN A 186 -22.38 -9.95 11.00
N ALA A 187 -21.79 -9.06 11.81
CA ALA A 187 -22.54 -8.03 12.53
C ALA A 187 -23.37 -7.14 11.59
N VAL A 188 -22.77 -6.70 10.49
CA VAL A 188 -23.44 -5.85 9.49
C VAL A 188 -24.62 -6.56 8.83
N SER A 189 -24.44 -7.83 8.47
CA SER A 189 -25.48 -8.66 7.87
C SER A 189 -26.64 -8.89 8.83
N ASP A 190 -26.34 -9.27 10.07
CA ASP A 190 -27.34 -9.62 11.08
C ASP A 190 -28.12 -8.38 11.56
N LEU A 191 -27.47 -7.21 11.60
CA LEU A 191 -28.09 -5.94 12.02
C LEU A 191 -28.74 -5.15 10.87
N GLY A 192 -28.57 -5.57 9.61
CA GLY A 192 -29.13 -4.87 8.44
C GLY A 192 -28.62 -3.44 8.26
N VAL A 193 -27.39 -3.15 8.68
CA VAL A 193 -26.78 -1.81 8.65
C VAL A 193 -25.89 -1.60 7.44
N ASN A 194 -25.59 -0.35 7.11
CA ASN A 194 -24.63 -0.04 6.05
C ASN A 194 -23.20 -0.40 6.51
N TYR A 195 -22.51 -1.25 5.75
CA TYR A 195 -21.15 -1.73 6.05
C TYR A 195 -20.16 -0.58 6.27
N GLU A 196 -20.11 0.41 5.38
CA GLU A 196 -19.16 1.53 5.47
C GLU A 196 -19.38 2.39 6.71
N ARG A 197 -20.65 2.71 7.01
CA ARG A 197 -20.98 3.46 8.22
C ARG A 197 -20.64 2.67 9.48
N PHE A 198 -20.93 1.38 9.51
CA PHE A 198 -20.65 0.51 10.65
C PHE A 198 -19.14 0.32 10.85
N ARG A 199 -18.39 0.13 9.76
CA ARG A 199 -16.93 -0.01 9.73
C ARG A 199 -16.21 1.22 10.27
N ARG A 200 -16.63 2.43 9.86
CA ARG A 200 -16.00 3.69 10.30
C ARG A 200 -16.20 4.02 11.77
N ASN A 201 -17.36 3.64 12.31
CA ASN A 201 -17.68 3.86 13.72
C ASN A 201 -17.13 2.74 14.63
N ARG A 202 -16.47 1.73 14.03
CA ARG A 202 -15.81 0.68 14.80
C ARG A 202 -14.59 1.25 15.52
N ASP A 203 -14.52 0.99 16.83
CA ASP A 203 -13.50 1.51 17.75
C ASP A 203 -13.54 3.04 17.91
N ALA A 204 -14.47 3.73 17.23
CA ALA A 204 -14.75 5.14 17.45
C ALA A 204 -15.72 5.29 18.64
N LYS A 205 -15.54 6.35 19.44
CA LYS A 205 -16.49 6.72 20.51
C LYS A 205 -17.78 7.35 19.96
N VAL A 206 -18.19 6.96 18.75
CA VAL A 206 -19.31 7.52 18.01
C VAL A 206 -20.33 6.39 17.76
N PRO A 207 -21.58 6.52 18.22
CA PRO A 207 -22.57 5.48 18.05
C PRO A 207 -23.11 5.42 16.61
N VAL A 208 -23.44 4.21 16.16
CA VAL A 208 -24.29 3.98 15.00
C VAL A 208 -25.73 3.88 15.47
N PHE A 209 -26.64 4.64 14.87
CA PHE A 209 -28.05 4.58 15.23
C PHE A 209 -28.79 3.57 14.33
N LEU A 210 -29.43 2.59 14.96
CA LEU A 210 -30.36 1.64 14.33
C LEU A 210 -31.72 1.82 14.99
N GLU A 211 -32.74 2.20 14.20
CA GLU A 211 -34.10 2.46 14.71
C GLU A 211 -34.14 3.44 15.89
N GLY A 212 -33.26 4.45 15.88
CA GLY A 212 -33.14 5.44 16.95
C GLY A 212 -32.36 4.97 18.18
N LYS A 213 -31.95 3.70 18.25
CA LYS A 213 -31.13 3.16 19.34
C LYS A 213 -29.64 3.27 19.00
N PRO A 214 -28.79 3.77 19.93
CA PRO A 214 -27.36 3.85 19.71
C PRO A 214 -26.69 2.47 19.88
N LEU A 215 -25.84 2.10 18.93
CA LEU A 215 -24.97 0.93 18.94
C LEU A 215 -23.51 1.40 18.99
N PHE A 216 -22.71 0.85 19.91
CA PHE A 216 -21.27 1.08 19.97
C PHE A 216 -20.53 -0.18 19.53
N ILE A 217 -19.45 -0.02 18.77
CA ILE A 217 -18.80 -1.16 18.11
C ILE A 217 -17.34 -1.17 18.51
N GLN A 218 -16.87 -2.30 19.03
CA GLN A 218 -15.49 -2.48 19.46
C GLN A 218 -14.92 -3.78 18.90
N SER A 219 -13.69 -3.74 18.42
CA SER A 219 -12.95 -4.95 18.10
C SER A 219 -12.39 -5.58 19.38
N SER A 220 -12.39 -6.91 19.48
CA SER A 220 -11.91 -7.61 20.68
C SER A 220 -10.39 -7.52 20.92
N ASN A 221 -9.66 -6.75 20.10
CA ASN A 221 -8.20 -6.61 20.13
C ASN A 221 -7.73 -5.18 20.49
N SER A 222 -8.60 -4.34 21.06
CA SER A 222 -8.25 -3.01 21.57
C SER A 222 -7.72 -3.05 23.00
#